data_AF-A0A950VR21-F1
#
_entry.id   AF-A0A950VR21-F1
#
_cell.length_a   1.000
_cell.length_b   1.000
_cell.length_c   1.000
_cell.angle_alpha   90.00
_cell.angle_beta   90.00
_cell.angle_gamma   90.00
#
_symmetry.space_group_name_H-M   'P 1'
#
loop_
_entity.id
_entity.type
_entity.pdbx_description
1 polymer ?
#
loop_
_entity_poly.entity_id
_entity_poly.type
_entity_poly.pdbx_seq_one_letter_code
_entity_poly.pdbx_strand_id
1 'polypeptide(L)'
;MFIERYGRVFPTQRDSHLYITPVTTLQYVEDHPEIIDGVRLGDRIYHSGIQGGIGLWAIVMTLFLRLDSEQAEQFADHLTTGAGLHRGHPLLVLRNRLLGSQRDQYSTLSGREALVAIAIKAWNAWREGKTLQALTWRAEGRRAEPFPEAV
;
A
#
# COMPACT_ATOMS: atom_id res chain seq x y z
N MET A 1 5.14 -13.69 -4.03
CA MET A 1 3.85 -13.06 -3.67
C MET A 1 2.76 -14.15 -3.68
N PHE A 2 1.89 -14.29 -2.66
CA PHE A 2 0.84 -15.36 -2.61
C PHE A 2 -0.07 -15.42 -3.86
N ILE A 3 -0.10 -14.34 -4.63
CA ILE A 3 -0.78 -14.20 -5.93
C ILE A 3 -0.12 -15.08 -7.03
N GLU A 4 1.17 -15.36 -6.94
CA GLU A 4 1.95 -16.06 -7.98
C GLU A 4 1.78 -17.59 -7.94
N ARG A 5 1.45 -18.18 -6.78
CA ARG A 5 1.32 -19.65 -6.63
C ARG A 5 -0.10 -20.17 -6.94
N TYR A 6 -1.12 -19.33 -6.81
CA TYR A 6 -2.53 -19.74 -6.93
C TYR A 6 -3.29 -18.87 -7.94
N GLY A 7 -2.72 -18.71 -9.14
CA GLY A 7 -3.27 -17.90 -10.22
C GLY A 7 -4.80 -17.97 -10.30
N ARG A 8 -5.46 -16.80 -10.23
CA ARG A 8 -6.92 -16.58 -10.36
C ARG A 8 -7.78 -17.81 -9.99
N VAL A 9 -7.69 -18.32 -8.77
CA VAL A 9 -8.76 -19.16 -8.24
C VAL A 9 -9.60 -18.28 -7.33
N PHE A 10 -10.59 -17.60 -7.92
CA PHE A 10 -11.81 -17.32 -7.19
C PHE A 10 -12.71 -18.55 -7.43
N PRO A 11 -12.67 -19.61 -6.60
CA PRO A 11 -13.93 -20.30 -6.40
C PRO A 11 -14.84 -19.25 -5.75
N THR A 12 -16.13 -19.32 -6.01
CA THR A 12 -17.11 -18.38 -5.45
C THR A 12 -16.79 -18.00 -4.00
N GLN A 13 -17.06 -16.76 -3.61
CA GLN A 13 -16.81 -16.17 -2.27
C GLN A 13 -17.19 -17.08 -1.08
N ARG A 14 -18.01 -18.10 -1.33
CA ARG A 14 -18.38 -19.20 -0.44
C ARG A 14 -17.22 -20.07 0.06
N ASP A 15 -16.14 -20.28 -0.68
CA ASP A 15 -15.14 -21.34 -0.37
C ASP A 15 -13.75 -20.82 0.04
N SER A 16 -13.53 -19.51 0.08
CA SER A 16 -12.21 -18.92 0.41
C SER A 16 -11.73 -19.27 1.83
N HIS A 17 -12.66 -19.52 2.75
CA HIS A 17 -12.38 -19.96 4.13
C HIS A 17 -11.92 -21.42 4.23
N LEU A 18 -12.12 -22.24 3.18
CA LEU A 18 -11.72 -23.65 3.17
C LEU A 18 -10.21 -23.85 2.97
N TYR A 19 -9.48 -22.82 2.55
CA TYR A 19 -8.05 -22.91 2.22
C TYR A 19 -7.17 -21.99 3.09
N ILE A 20 -7.74 -20.91 3.62
CA ILE A 20 -7.06 -20.01 4.55
C ILE A 20 -7.50 -20.37 5.96
N THR A 21 -6.68 -21.15 6.63
CA THR A 21 -6.85 -21.54 8.04
C THR A 21 -5.88 -20.73 8.89
N PRO A 22 -6.10 -20.64 10.22
CA PRO A 22 -5.13 -20.03 11.12
C PRO A 22 -3.74 -20.67 10.98
N VAL A 23 -3.66 -21.98 10.77
CA VAL A 23 -2.40 -22.73 10.61
C VAL A 23 -1.70 -22.36 9.30
N THR A 24 -2.42 -22.36 8.17
CA THR A 24 -1.81 -21.99 6.87
C THR A 24 -1.43 -20.51 6.81
N THR A 25 -2.15 -19.65 7.53
CA THR A 25 -1.78 -18.24 7.72
C THR A 25 -0.52 -18.11 8.57
N LEU A 26 -0.45 -18.83 9.70
CA LEU A 26 0.70 -18.81 10.60
C LEU A 26 1.96 -19.30 9.87
N GLN A 27 1.88 -20.46 9.20
CA GLN A 27 2.99 -20.99 8.42
C GLN A 27 3.51 -19.98 7.40
N TYR A 28 2.62 -19.29 6.70
CA TYR A 28 3.04 -18.27 5.75
C TYR A 28 3.72 -17.08 6.44
N VAL A 29 3.25 -16.65 7.60
CA VAL A 29 3.90 -15.57 8.36
C VAL A 29 5.27 -16.02 8.89
N GLU A 30 5.41 -17.28 9.30
CA GLU A 30 6.70 -17.87 9.70
C GLU A 30 7.69 -17.94 8.52
N ASP A 31 7.22 -18.31 7.34
CA ASP A 31 8.02 -18.38 6.11
C ASP A 31 8.32 -16.98 5.52
N HIS A 32 7.56 -15.95 5.92
CA HIS A 32 7.64 -14.58 5.40
C HIS A 32 7.59 -13.56 6.54
N PRO A 33 8.65 -13.46 7.37
CA PRO A 33 8.67 -12.61 8.57
C PRO A 33 8.48 -11.12 8.24
N GLU A 34 8.77 -10.68 7.01
CA GLU A 34 8.56 -9.29 6.58
C GLU A 34 7.09 -8.85 6.64
N ILE A 35 6.15 -9.78 6.71
CA ILE A 35 4.72 -9.48 6.91
C ILE A 35 4.47 -8.89 8.30
N ILE A 36 5.18 -9.38 9.32
CA ILE A 36 5.06 -8.87 10.69
C ILE A 36 5.48 -7.40 10.71
N ASP A 37 6.59 -7.09 10.05
CA ASP A 37 7.04 -5.70 9.87
C ASP A 37 6.06 -4.88 9.05
N GLY A 38 5.52 -5.43 7.96
CA GLY A 38 4.49 -4.78 7.17
C GLY A 38 3.28 -4.38 8.00
N VAL A 39 2.77 -5.29 8.85
CA VAL A 39 1.67 -5.02 9.78
C VAL A 39 2.04 -3.93 10.79
N ARG A 40 3.23 -4.01 11.39
CA ARG A 40 3.73 -2.99 12.34
C ARG A 40 3.81 -1.60 11.70
N LEU A 41 4.34 -1.49 10.47
CA LEU A 41 4.42 -0.23 9.74
C LEU A 41 3.04 0.27 9.32
N GLY A 42 2.16 -0.64 8.88
CA GLY A 42 0.79 -0.29 8.52
C GLY A 42 -0.03 0.23 9.68
N ASP A 43 0.15 -0.35 10.87
CA ASP A 43 -0.46 0.12 12.11
C ASP A 43 0.04 1.53 12.49
N ARG A 44 1.36 1.76 12.38
CA ARG A 44 1.96 3.09 12.61
C ARG A 44 1.40 4.14 11.65
N ILE A 45 1.25 3.82 10.37
CA ILE A 45 0.68 4.72 9.36
C ILE A 45 -0.78 5.04 9.71
N TYR A 46 -1.59 4.02 9.99
CA TYR A 46 -2.99 4.20 10.34
C TYR A 46 -3.19 5.12 11.55
N HIS A 47 -2.44 4.89 12.64
CA HIS A 47 -2.53 5.68 13.86
C HIS A 47 -1.98 7.11 13.74
N SER A 48 -1.28 7.44 12.64
CA SER A 48 -0.86 8.82 12.34
C SER A 48 -1.97 9.70 11.73
N GLY A 49 -3.17 9.15 11.52
CA GLY A 49 -4.32 9.84 10.91
C GLY A 49 -4.34 9.77 9.39
N ILE A 50 -3.40 9.05 8.77
CA ILE A 50 -3.39 8.80 7.33
C ILE A 50 -4.53 7.85 6.97
N GLN A 51 -5.30 8.24 5.96
CA GLN A 51 -6.46 7.48 5.50
C GLN A 51 -6.04 6.14 4.88
N GLY A 52 -6.95 5.16 4.95
CA GLY A 52 -6.72 3.76 4.56
C GLY A 52 -6.65 2.85 5.79
N GLY A 53 -7.22 1.64 5.68
CA GLY A 53 -7.23 0.69 6.80
C GLY A 53 -5.87 0.02 7.03
N ILE A 54 -5.62 -0.43 8.27
CA ILE A 54 -4.39 -1.13 8.69
C ILE A 54 -3.99 -2.24 7.70
N GLY A 55 -4.95 -3.06 7.27
CA GLY A 55 -4.69 -4.16 6.34
C GLY A 55 -4.18 -3.71 4.97
N LEU A 56 -4.62 -2.56 4.45
CA LEU A 56 -4.13 -2.03 3.18
C LEU A 56 -2.70 -1.54 3.32
N TRP A 57 -2.43 -0.79 4.39
CA TRP A 57 -1.07 -0.32 4.66
C TRP A 57 -0.13 -1.49 4.95
N ALA A 58 -0.59 -2.53 5.63
CA ALA A 58 0.20 -3.74 5.84
C ALA A 58 0.61 -4.40 4.52
N ILE A 59 -0.31 -4.51 3.55
CA ILE A 59 -0.02 -5.05 2.22
C ILE A 59 0.99 -4.17 1.48
N VAL A 60 0.78 -2.85 1.47
CA VAL A 60 1.67 -1.88 0.82
C VAL A 60 3.07 -1.94 1.43
N MET A 61 3.19 -1.93 2.75
CA MET A 61 4.48 -1.95 3.42
C MET A 61 5.19 -3.29 3.27
N THR A 62 4.47 -4.41 3.30
CA THR A 62 5.05 -5.73 2.99
C THR A 62 5.61 -5.76 1.56
N LEU A 63 4.90 -5.16 0.59
CA LEU A 63 5.38 -5.05 -0.79
C LEU A 63 6.70 -4.27 -0.86
N PHE A 64 6.80 -3.14 -0.17
CA PHE A 64 8.01 -2.32 -0.17
C PHE A 64 9.16 -2.96 0.61
N LEU A 65 8.88 -3.62 1.74
CA LEU A 65 9.88 -4.34 2.54
C LEU A 65 10.57 -5.45 1.72
N ARG A 66 9.83 -6.09 0.81
CA ARG A 66 10.39 -7.11 -0.10
C ARG A 66 11.32 -6.54 -1.16
N LEU A 67 11.20 -5.25 -1.48
CA LEU A 67 12.07 -4.58 -2.44
C LEU A 67 13.30 -4.00 -1.73
N ASP A 68 13.09 -3.27 -0.65
CA ASP A 68 14.14 -2.63 0.13
C ASP A 68 13.61 -2.29 1.52
N SER A 69 14.12 -2.98 2.55
CA SER A 69 13.65 -2.82 3.92
C SER A 69 13.96 -1.45 4.52
N GLU A 70 15.12 -0.86 4.18
CA GLU A 70 15.54 0.43 4.71
C GLU A 70 14.68 1.54 4.11
N GLN A 71 14.51 1.52 2.79
CA GLN A 71 13.66 2.49 2.10
C GLN A 71 12.20 2.35 2.52
N ALA A 72 11.70 1.14 2.79
CA ALA A 72 10.34 0.93 3.30
C ALA A 72 10.13 1.57 4.68
N GLU A 73 11.06 1.39 5.62
CA GLU A 73 11.01 2.06 6.93
C GLU A 73 11.04 3.58 6.78
N GLN A 74 11.95 4.11 5.95
CA GLN A 74 12.02 5.54 5.65
C GLN A 74 10.73 6.06 5.00
N PHE A 75 10.10 5.27 4.12
CA PHE A 75 8.84 5.63 3.50
C PHE A 75 7.74 5.78 4.56
N ALA A 76 7.62 4.82 5.47
CA ALA A 76 6.66 4.89 6.57
C ALA A 76 6.93 6.08 7.50
N ASP A 77 8.19 6.35 7.84
CA ASP A 77 8.57 7.49 8.68
C ASP A 77 8.19 8.83 8.04
N HIS A 78 8.63 9.07 6.80
CA HIS A 78 8.27 10.28 6.06
C HIS A 78 6.75 10.42 5.88
N LEU A 79 6.04 9.32 5.59
CA LEU A 79 4.60 9.36 5.41
C LEU A 79 3.85 9.64 6.71
N THR A 80 4.38 9.24 7.88
CA THR A 80 3.77 9.43 9.21
C THR A 80 4.13 10.77 9.85
N THR A 81 5.37 11.24 9.70
CA THR A 81 5.86 12.48 10.31
C THR A 81 5.68 13.68 9.38
N GLY A 82 5.93 13.50 8.08
CA GLY A 82 6.05 14.59 7.11
C GLY A 82 7.30 15.45 7.31
N ALA A 83 8.23 15.06 8.18
CA ALA A 83 9.42 15.84 8.51
C ALA A 83 10.44 15.83 7.35
N GLY A 84 11.13 16.95 7.15
CA GLY A 84 12.20 17.05 6.13
C GLY A 84 11.72 17.05 4.67
N LEU A 85 10.41 17.03 4.42
CA LEU A 85 9.88 16.94 3.06
C LEU A 85 9.69 18.32 2.41
N HIS A 86 10.32 18.54 1.26
CA HIS A 86 10.14 19.76 0.48
C HIS A 86 8.87 19.72 -0.38
N ARG A 87 8.47 20.89 -0.92
CA ARG A 87 7.37 20.98 -1.88
C ARG A 87 7.63 20.06 -3.08
N GLY A 88 6.62 19.31 -3.49
CA GLY A 88 6.72 18.37 -4.60
C GLY A 88 7.41 17.05 -4.27
N HIS A 89 7.87 16.84 -3.03
CA HIS A 89 8.35 15.53 -2.61
C HIS A 89 7.21 14.50 -2.72
N PRO A 90 7.39 13.34 -3.37
CA PRO A 90 6.29 12.40 -3.63
C PRO A 90 5.53 11.96 -2.37
N LEU A 91 6.25 11.72 -1.27
CA LEU A 91 5.63 11.33 0.01
C LEU A 91 4.85 12.47 0.66
N LEU A 92 5.24 13.73 0.45
CA LEU A 92 4.48 14.88 0.95
C LEU A 92 3.18 15.05 0.14
N VAL A 93 3.26 14.84 -1.17
CA VAL A 93 2.08 14.88 -2.06
C VAL A 93 1.11 13.76 -1.68
N LEU A 94 1.62 12.55 -1.41
CA LEU A 94 0.80 11.43 -0.95
C LEU A 94 0.15 11.74 0.41
N ARG A 95 0.95 12.16 1.39
CA ARG A 95 0.51 12.52 2.74
C ARG A 95 -0.62 13.54 2.71
N ASN A 96 -0.43 14.66 2.01
CA ASN A 96 -1.42 15.73 1.94
C ASN A 96 -2.70 15.29 1.26
N ARG A 97 -2.60 14.45 0.21
CA ARG A 97 -3.76 13.89 -0.47
C ARG A 97 -4.58 12.99 0.45
N LEU A 98 -3.92 12.14 1.24
CA LEU A 98 -4.59 11.22 2.15
C LEU A 98 -5.17 11.95 3.36
N LEU A 99 -4.45 12.91 3.95
CA LEU A 99 -4.98 13.72 5.06
C LEU A 99 -6.17 14.61 4.64
N GLY A 100 -6.14 15.14 3.41
CA GLY A 100 -7.21 15.99 2.87
C GLY A 100 -8.39 15.22 2.26
N SER A 101 -8.35 13.89 2.23
CA SER A 101 -9.42 13.07 1.67
C SER A 101 -10.64 12.97 2.60
N GLN A 102 -11.81 12.74 2.02
CA GLN A 102 -13.01 12.46 2.82
C GLN A 102 -12.88 11.07 3.47
N ARG A 103 -13.43 10.93 4.68
CA ARG A 103 -13.33 9.71 5.50
C ARG A 103 -13.72 8.43 4.74
N ASP A 104 -14.68 8.52 3.84
CA ASP A 104 -15.21 7.36 3.11
C ASP A 104 -14.61 7.17 1.72
N GLN A 105 -13.69 8.03 1.28
CA GLN A 105 -13.09 7.98 -0.06
C GLN A 105 -12.41 6.63 -0.36
N TYR A 106 -11.90 5.97 0.68
CA TYR A 106 -11.17 4.71 0.58
C TYR A 106 -11.94 3.52 1.20
N SER A 107 -13.23 3.68 1.44
CA SER A 107 -14.09 2.64 2.01
C SER A 107 -14.58 1.64 0.95
N THR A 108 -14.68 2.05 -0.32
CA THR A 108 -15.10 1.21 -1.46
C THR A 108 -13.94 0.43 -2.07
N LEU A 109 -14.23 -0.65 -2.81
CA LEU A 109 -13.20 -1.44 -3.49
C LEU A 109 -12.32 -0.57 -4.41
N SER A 110 -12.94 0.27 -5.24
CA SER A 110 -12.24 1.19 -6.15
C SER A 110 -11.42 2.25 -5.41
N GLY A 111 -11.91 2.73 -4.27
CA GLY A 111 -11.16 3.62 -3.40
C GLY A 111 -9.90 2.94 -2.86
N ARG A 112 -10.03 1.73 -2.32
CA ARG A 112 -8.89 0.96 -1.80
C ARG A 112 -7.85 0.67 -2.88
N GLU A 113 -8.29 0.27 -4.07
CA GLU A 113 -7.41 0.06 -5.22
C GLU A 113 -6.67 1.34 -5.60
N ALA A 114 -7.38 2.47 -5.67
CA ALA A 114 -6.77 3.77 -5.96
C ALA A 114 -5.76 4.21 -4.90
N LEU A 115 -5.99 3.90 -3.62
CA LEU A 115 -5.04 4.18 -2.53
C LEU A 115 -3.74 3.40 -2.72
N VAL A 116 -3.83 2.09 -2.96
CA VAL A 116 -2.65 1.25 -3.18
C VAL A 116 -1.88 1.73 -4.42
N ALA A 117 -2.59 2.05 -5.51
CA ALA A 117 -1.97 2.56 -6.72
C ALA A 117 -1.22 3.89 -6.50
N ILE A 118 -1.81 4.88 -5.82
CA ILE A 118 -1.11 6.16 -5.56
C ILE A 118 0.04 6.00 -4.57
N ALA A 119 -0.02 5.03 -3.65
CA ALA A 119 1.09 4.71 -2.75
C ALA A 119 2.27 4.13 -3.52
N ILE A 120 2.03 3.18 -4.42
CA ILE A 120 3.07 2.61 -5.31
C ILE A 120 3.66 3.69 -6.23
N LYS A 121 2.83 4.55 -6.83
CA LYS A 121 3.32 5.67 -7.67
C LYS A 121 4.19 6.64 -6.88
N ALA A 122 3.86 6.91 -5.62
CA ALA A 122 4.67 7.77 -4.76
C ALA A 122 6.02 7.12 -4.42
N TRP A 123 6.01 5.83 -4.10
CA TRP A 123 7.21 5.02 -3.86
C TRP A 123 8.15 5.06 -5.06
N ASN A 124 7.66 4.70 -6.25
CA ASN A 124 8.47 4.69 -7.47
C ASN A 124 9.06 6.09 -7.75
N ALA A 125 8.24 7.13 -7.71
CA ALA A 125 8.69 8.49 -7.99
C ALA A 125 9.76 8.96 -6.98
N TRP A 126 9.64 8.56 -5.71
CA TRP A 126 10.63 8.91 -4.68
C TRP A 126 11.96 8.22 -4.91
N ARG A 127 11.95 6.91 -5.21
CA ARG A 127 13.18 6.15 -5.52
C ARG A 127 13.88 6.63 -6.79
N GLU A 128 13.11 7.15 -7.75
CA GLU A 128 13.64 7.78 -8.95
C GLU A 128 14.12 9.24 -8.74
N GLY A 129 13.97 9.80 -7.53
CA GLY A 129 14.32 11.19 -7.23
C GLY A 129 13.45 12.22 -7.95
N LYS A 130 12.22 11.84 -8.38
CA LYS A 130 11.30 12.73 -9.10
C LYS A 130 10.47 13.56 -8.14
N THR A 131 10.10 14.76 -8.59
CA THR A 131 9.10 15.60 -7.91
C THR A 131 7.73 15.44 -8.56
N LEU A 132 6.66 15.47 -7.76
CA LEU A 132 5.28 15.37 -8.23
C LEU A 132 4.49 16.64 -7.89
N GLN A 133 3.58 17.03 -8.80
CA GLN A 133 2.58 18.06 -8.50
C GLN A 133 1.27 17.45 -7.97
N ALA A 134 0.93 16.25 -8.43
CA ALA A 134 -0.25 15.52 -8.01
C ALA A 134 -0.01 14.01 -8.16
N LEU A 135 -0.69 13.23 -7.32
CA LEU A 135 -0.77 11.78 -7.40
C LEU A 135 -2.19 11.38 -7.76
N THR A 136 -2.41 10.79 -8.93
CA THR A 136 -3.73 10.28 -9.34
C THR A 136 -3.56 8.93 -9.99
N TRP A 137 -4.58 8.08 -9.81
CA TRP A 137 -4.74 6.84 -10.54
C TRP A 137 -6.22 6.61 -10.85
N ARG A 138 -6.50 6.00 -12.01
CA ARG A 138 -7.85 5.66 -12.46
C ARG A 138 -7.83 4.28 -13.11
N ALA A 139 -8.65 3.37 -12.61
CA ALA A 139 -8.86 2.05 -13.20
C ALA A 139 -9.56 2.12 -14.57
N GLU A 140 -10.47 3.11 -14.73
CA GLU A 140 -11.41 3.16 -15.84
C GLU A 140 -11.56 4.57 -16.44
N GLY A 141 -12.13 4.63 -17.65
CA GLY A 141 -12.41 5.85 -18.40
C GLY A 141 -11.28 6.33 -19.32
N ARG A 142 -11.44 7.52 -19.91
CA ARG A 142 -10.51 8.07 -20.92
C ARG A 142 -9.07 8.24 -20.43
N ARG A 143 -8.88 8.43 -19.12
CA ARG A 143 -7.56 8.59 -18.47
C ARG A 143 -7.22 7.38 -17.59
N ALA A 144 -7.79 6.21 -17.92
CA ALA A 144 -7.41 4.97 -17.27
C ALA A 144 -5.93 4.70 -17.51
N GLU A 145 -5.26 4.16 -16.51
CA GLU A 145 -3.88 3.70 -16.61
C GLU A 145 -3.75 2.33 -15.94
N PRO A 146 -2.79 1.49 -16.36
CA PRO A 146 -2.55 0.20 -15.71
C PRO A 146 -2.30 0.35 -14.21
N PHE A 147 -2.62 -0.69 -13.45
CA PHE A 147 -2.23 -0.74 -12.04
C PHE A 147 -0.69 -0.72 -11.95
N PRO A 148 -0.10 0.17 -11.13
CA PRO A 148 1.35 0.32 -11.08
C PRO A 148 2.02 -0.84 -10.36
N GLU A 149 3.22 -1.21 -10.80
CA GLU A 149 4.09 -2.16 -10.13
C GLU A 149 5.08 -1.41 -9.24
N ALA A 150 5.34 -1.93 -8.04
CA ALA A 150 6.38 -1.38 -7.18
C ALA A 150 7.74 -1.88 -7.67
N VAL A 151 8.64 -0.93 -7.96
CA VAL A 151 10.00 -1.19 -8.44
C VAL A 151 11.04 -0.62 -7.51
#